data_AF-A0A419F5H4-F1
#
_entry.id   AF-A0A419F5H4-F1
#
_cell.length_a   1.000
_cell.length_b   1.000
_cell.length_c   1.000
_cell.angle_alpha   90.00
_cell.angle_beta   90.00
_cell.angle_gamma   90.00
#
_symmetry.space_group_name_H-M   'P 1'
#
loop_
_entity.id
_entity.type
_entity.pdbx_description
1 polymer ?
#
loop_
_entity_poly.entity_id
_entity_poly.type
_entity_poly.pdbx_seq_one_letter_code
_entity_poly.pdbx_strand_id
1 'polypeptide(L)'
;MKPVQPAPDFTRLRNVLTGEAKPNRLPLVELFIDEPIKEQILGRVVASDFSLDPEEVRQRIDDEIEFRYKLGYDYIDVCPLVYFGTGFQFSPNTERFWMSESSSLIHCRKDFEKHQWPTAEDVNYSQMEYAASRLPEGMMIIPRVAGVFENVSFLTGIE
;
A
#
# COMPACT_ATOMS: atom_id res chain seq x y z
N MET A 1 -8.81 7.99 -26.57
CA MET A 1 -7.37 8.10 -26.21
C MET A 1 -6.56 7.25 -27.17
N LYS A 2 -5.33 7.67 -27.53
CA LYS A 2 -4.41 6.76 -28.22
C LYS A 2 -4.08 5.60 -27.27
N PRO A 3 -4.02 4.34 -27.74
CA PRO A 3 -3.63 3.23 -26.88
C PRO A 3 -2.19 3.47 -26.39
N VAL A 4 -2.00 3.39 -25.07
CA VAL A 4 -0.66 3.33 -24.47
C VAL A 4 -0.05 2.00 -24.87
N GLN A 5 1.17 2.00 -25.41
CA GLN A 5 1.98 0.79 -25.47
C GLN A 5 2.81 0.73 -24.19
N PRO A 6 2.56 -0.24 -23.29
CA PRO A 6 3.36 -0.39 -22.09
C PRO A 6 4.80 -0.73 -22.44
N ALA A 7 5.73 0.03 -21.87
CA ALA A 7 7.17 -0.24 -21.90
C ALA A 7 7.76 0.20 -20.56
N PRO A 8 7.48 -0.56 -19.47
CA PRO A 8 7.94 -0.21 -18.15
C PRO A 8 9.47 -0.16 -18.08
N ASP A 9 9.98 0.85 -17.40
CA ASP A 9 11.40 1.00 -17.14
C ASP A 9 11.60 1.76 -15.83
N PHE A 10 11.80 1.01 -14.75
CA PHE A 10 12.00 1.59 -13.43
C PHE A 10 13.22 2.50 -13.33
N THR A 11 14.23 2.33 -14.19
CA THR A 11 15.41 3.21 -14.17
C THR A 11 15.00 4.65 -14.48
N ARG A 12 13.95 4.86 -15.28
CA ARG A 12 13.37 6.19 -15.52
C ARG A 12 12.91 6.85 -14.23
N LEU A 13 12.10 6.15 -13.44
CA LEU A 13 11.57 6.67 -12.19
C LEU A 13 12.70 6.90 -11.19
N ARG A 14 13.62 5.93 -11.05
CA ARG A 14 14.79 6.06 -10.16
C ARG A 14 15.63 7.29 -10.49
N ASN A 15 15.96 7.51 -11.76
CA ASN A 15 16.81 8.63 -12.18
C ASN A 15 16.14 9.99 -11.90
N VAL A 16 14.80 10.07 -12.00
CA VAL A 16 14.05 11.28 -11.63
C VAL A 16 14.07 11.51 -10.13
N LEU A 17 13.79 10.47 -9.33
CA LEU A 17 13.76 10.56 -7.87
C LEU A 17 15.13 10.90 -7.27
N THR A 18 16.21 10.46 -7.92
CA THR A 18 17.60 10.73 -7.50
C THR A 18 18.20 11.99 -8.13
N GLY A 19 17.51 12.60 -9.10
CA GLY A 19 18.02 13.77 -9.83
C GLY A 19 19.15 13.45 -10.82
N GLU A 20 19.42 12.18 -11.12
CA GLU A 20 20.48 11.76 -12.05
C GLU A 20 20.20 12.16 -13.50
N ALA A 21 18.93 12.12 -13.93
CA ALA A 21 18.56 12.47 -15.30
C ALA A 21 17.11 12.98 -15.42
N LYS A 22 16.87 13.79 -16.46
CA LYS A 22 15.51 14.15 -16.89
C LYS A 22 14.86 12.94 -17.58
N PRO A 23 13.56 12.69 -17.37
CA PRO A 23 12.93 11.52 -17.95
C PRO A 23 12.53 11.77 -19.41
N ASN A 24 12.52 10.70 -20.22
CA ASN A 24 12.08 10.74 -21.62
C ASN A 24 10.55 10.79 -21.78
N ARG A 25 9.80 10.49 -20.70
CA ARG A 25 8.35 10.69 -20.54
C ARG A 25 8.06 10.96 -19.06
N LEU A 26 6.95 11.61 -18.74
CA LEU A 26 6.56 11.82 -17.34
C LEU A 26 6.34 10.47 -16.63
N PRO A 27 7.11 10.11 -15.58
CA PRO A 27 6.81 8.95 -14.76
C PRO A 27 5.50 9.16 -14.02
N LEU A 28 4.63 8.15 -14.04
CA LEU A 28 3.38 8.18 -13.28
C LEU A 28 3.64 7.66 -11.87
N VAL A 29 3.17 8.40 -10.87
CA VAL A 29 3.25 8.05 -9.45
C VAL A 29 1.89 8.37 -8.86
N GLU A 30 1.30 7.38 -8.21
CA GLU A 30 0.02 7.50 -7.52
C GLU A 30 0.08 6.71 -6.22
N LEU A 31 -0.48 7.32 -5.17
CA LEU A 31 -0.50 6.80 -3.81
C LEU A 31 -1.58 5.72 -3.64
N PHE A 32 -2.77 5.97 -4.16
CA PHE A 32 -3.93 5.09 -4.03
C PHE A 32 -4.92 5.33 -5.16
N ILE A 33 -5.50 4.26 -5.69
CA ILE A 33 -6.51 4.30 -6.76
C ILE A 33 -7.71 3.51 -6.30
N ASP A 34 -8.88 4.14 -6.27
CA ASP A 34 -10.12 3.50 -5.84
C ASP A 34 -10.51 2.31 -6.73
N GLU A 35 -11.08 1.28 -6.11
CA GLU A 35 -11.56 0.05 -6.77
C GLU A 35 -12.43 0.35 -8.02
N PRO A 36 -13.44 1.25 -7.99
CA PRO A 36 -14.27 1.50 -9.17
C PRO A 36 -13.49 2.05 -10.38
N ILE A 37 -12.37 2.75 -10.15
CA ILE A 37 -11.50 3.23 -11.22
C ILE A 37 -10.71 2.05 -11.81
N LYS A 38 -10.19 1.16 -10.96
CA LYS A 38 -9.52 -0.08 -11.39
C LYS A 38 -10.49 -0.94 -12.21
N GLU A 39 -11.72 -1.13 -11.75
CA GLU A 39 -12.75 -1.91 -12.42
C GLU A 39 -13.12 -1.37 -13.80
N GLN A 40 -13.26 -0.04 -13.94
CA GLN A 40 -13.57 0.58 -15.23
C GLN A 40 -12.46 0.36 -16.27
N ILE A 41 -11.20 0.38 -15.84
CA ILE A 41 -10.03 0.19 -16.73
C ILE A 41 -9.81 -1.30 -17.04
N LEU A 42 -10.03 -2.18 -16.07
CA LEU A 42 -9.83 -3.63 -16.21
C LEU A 42 -11.03 -4.34 -16.85
N GLY A 43 -12.22 -3.75 -16.78
CA GLY A 43 -13.46 -4.30 -17.33
C GLY A 43 -14.05 -5.45 -16.50
N ARG A 44 -13.71 -5.54 -15.22
CA ARG A 44 -14.16 -6.59 -14.28
C ARG A 44 -14.19 -6.05 -12.85
N VAL A 45 -14.93 -6.71 -11.97
CA VAL A 45 -14.85 -6.49 -10.52
C VAL A 45 -13.47 -6.90 -10.03
N VAL A 46 -12.83 -6.08 -9.21
CA VAL A 46 -11.52 -6.35 -8.61
C VAL A 46 -11.67 -6.88 -7.20
N ALA A 47 -10.65 -7.57 -6.69
CA ALA A 47 -10.62 -7.97 -5.28
C ALA A 47 -10.55 -6.74 -4.37
N SER A 48 -11.21 -6.81 -3.20
CA SER A 48 -11.27 -5.68 -2.29
C SER A 48 -9.91 -5.37 -1.67
N ASP A 49 -9.59 -4.08 -1.55
CA ASP A 49 -8.42 -3.56 -0.86
C ASP A 49 -8.43 -3.84 0.66
N PHE A 50 -9.57 -4.23 1.21
CA PHE A 50 -9.72 -4.59 2.63
C PHE A 50 -9.84 -6.09 2.89
N SER A 51 -9.79 -6.92 1.84
CA SER A 51 -9.87 -8.37 2.01
C SER A 51 -8.65 -8.93 2.74
N LEU A 52 -8.92 -9.89 3.62
CA LEU A 52 -7.91 -10.70 4.32
C LEU A 52 -7.85 -12.12 3.77
N ASP A 53 -8.71 -12.47 2.79
CA ASP A 53 -8.66 -13.78 2.15
C ASP A 53 -7.38 -13.90 1.31
N PRO A 54 -6.55 -14.94 1.49
CA PRO A 54 -5.28 -15.06 0.78
C PRO A 54 -5.39 -15.11 -0.74
N GLU A 55 -6.46 -15.69 -1.29
CA GLU A 55 -6.65 -15.75 -2.75
C GLU A 55 -7.12 -14.40 -3.29
N GLU A 56 -8.02 -13.71 -2.59
CA GLU A 56 -8.40 -12.33 -2.96
C GLU A 56 -7.22 -11.37 -2.84
N VAL A 57 -6.34 -11.54 -1.85
CA VAL A 57 -5.10 -10.75 -1.72
C VAL A 57 -4.18 -10.95 -2.93
N ARG A 58 -4.02 -12.19 -3.42
CA ARG A 58 -3.23 -12.47 -4.63
C ARG A 58 -3.91 -11.87 -5.87
N GLN A 59 -5.22 -12.03 -6.00
CA GLN A 59 -5.99 -11.45 -7.10
C GLN A 59 -5.86 -9.93 -7.13
N ARG A 60 -5.91 -9.26 -5.98
CA ARG A 60 -5.67 -7.80 -5.86
C ARG A 60 -4.29 -7.40 -6.38
N ILE A 61 -3.25 -8.17 -6.06
CA ILE A 61 -1.89 -7.92 -6.55
C ILE A 61 -1.83 -8.09 -8.08
N ASP A 62 -2.41 -9.16 -8.61
CA ASP A 62 -2.47 -9.41 -10.06
C ASP A 62 -3.27 -8.29 -10.78
N ASP A 63 -4.38 -7.84 -10.21
CA ASP A 63 -5.19 -6.71 -10.72
C ASP A 63 -4.40 -5.39 -10.71
N GLU A 64 -3.68 -5.10 -9.63
CA GLU A 64 -2.84 -3.90 -9.50
C GLU A 64 -1.70 -3.88 -10.52
N ILE A 65 -1.05 -5.04 -10.74
CA ILE A 65 -0.02 -5.22 -11.77
C ILE A 65 -0.61 -4.94 -13.15
N GLU A 66 -1.74 -5.58 -13.50
CA GLU A 66 -2.36 -5.41 -14.82
C GLU A 66 -2.81 -3.97 -15.05
N PHE A 67 -3.44 -3.35 -14.05
CA PHE A 67 -3.92 -1.97 -14.10
C PHE A 67 -2.76 -1.00 -14.34
N ARG A 68 -1.72 -1.07 -13.51
CA ARG A 68 -0.56 -0.19 -13.59
C ARG A 68 0.23 -0.41 -14.88
N TYR A 69 0.37 -1.65 -15.32
CA TYR A 69 0.98 -1.97 -16.61
C TYR A 69 0.21 -1.35 -17.79
N LYS A 70 -1.12 -1.53 -17.85
CA LYS A 70 -1.97 -0.98 -18.92
C LYS A 70 -1.89 0.54 -19.02
N LEU A 71 -1.77 1.24 -17.88
CA LEU A 71 -1.66 2.69 -17.84
C LEU A 71 -0.21 3.20 -18.01
N GLY A 72 0.76 2.30 -18.09
CA GLY A 72 2.15 2.64 -18.38
C GLY A 72 2.97 3.08 -17.17
N TYR A 73 2.57 2.69 -15.95
CA TYR A 73 3.39 2.86 -14.75
C TYR A 73 4.64 1.99 -14.81
N ASP A 74 5.71 2.44 -14.15
CA ASP A 74 6.99 1.72 -14.06
C ASP A 74 7.12 0.91 -12.76
N TYR A 75 6.12 0.97 -11.88
CA TYR A 75 6.15 0.30 -10.57
C TYR A 75 4.73 -0.02 -10.08
N ILE A 76 4.65 -0.91 -9.08
CA ILE A 76 3.49 -1.07 -8.20
C ILE A 76 3.90 -0.81 -6.75
N ASP A 77 2.95 -0.51 -5.87
CA ASP A 77 3.18 -0.50 -4.43
C ASP A 77 2.59 -1.75 -3.77
N VAL A 78 3.45 -2.51 -3.10
CA VAL A 78 3.05 -3.67 -2.29
C VAL A 78 3.80 -3.59 -0.98
N CYS A 79 3.07 -3.69 0.11
CA CYS A 79 3.53 -3.32 1.42
C CYS A 79 3.30 -4.49 2.37
N PRO A 80 4.32 -4.94 3.11
CA PRO A 80 4.08 -5.88 4.18
C PRO A 80 3.38 -5.14 5.32
N LEU A 81 2.43 -5.80 5.98
CA LEU A 81 1.78 -5.22 7.15
C LEU A 81 2.78 -5.25 8.32
N VAL A 82 3.28 -4.08 8.70
CA VAL A 82 3.98 -3.89 9.97
C VAL A 82 2.99 -3.32 10.97
N TYR A 83 2.40 -4.20 11.77
CA TYR A 83 1.34 -3.82 12.70
C TYR A 83 1.90 -3.55 14.09
N PHE A 84 1.94 -2.27 14.46
CA PHE A 84 2.34 -1.85 15.79
C PHE A 84 1.20 -1.89 16.80
N GLY A 85 -0.07 -2.00 16.37
CA GLY A 85 -1.24 -1.85 17.23
C GLY A 85 -2.07 -0.62 16.87
N THR A 86 -3.38 -0.70 17.04
CA THR A 86 -4.30 0.42 16.84
C THR A 86 -5.49 0.38 17.82
N GLY A 87 -5.90 1.56 18.28
CA GLY A 87 -7.04 1.75 19.19
C GLY A 87 -8.25 2.38 18.50
N PHE A 88 -8.89 1.67 17.56
CA PHE A 88 -10.04 2.21 16.82
C PHE A 88 -11.34 2.16 17.60
N GLN A 89 -12.16 3.20 17.43
CA GLN A 89 -13.59 3.19 17.72
C GLN A 89 -14.38 2.98 16.43
N PHE A 90 -15.51 2.30 16.52
CA PHE A 90 -16.40 2.05 15.39
C PHE A 90 -17.84 2.49 15.72
N SER A 91 -18.44 3.25 14.81
CA SER A 91 -19.88 3.56 14.84
C SER A 91 -20.58 2.69 13.80
N PRO A 92 -21.38 1.68 14.21
CA PRO A 92 -22.13 0.84 13.28
C PRO A 92 -23.19 1.62 12.50
N ASN A 93 -23.70 2.72 13.06
CA ASN A 93 -24.73 3.53 12.41
C ASN A 93 -24.20 4.37 11.23
N THR A 94 -22.91 4.67 11.24
CA THR A 94 -22.28 5.52 10.21
C THR A 94 -21.13 4.82 9.49
N GLU A 95 -20.89 3.55 9.82
CA GLU A 95 -19.74 2.74 9.37
C GLU A 95 -18.39 3.46 9.51
N ARG A 96 -18.29 4.37 10.48
CA ARG A 96 -17.13 5.23 10.65
C ARG A 96 -16.17 4.62 11.65
N PHE A 97 -14.88 4.65 11.30
CA PHE A 97 -13.78 4.40 12.21
C PHE A 97 -13.08 5.71 12.56
N TRP A 98 -12.70 5.87 13.82
CA TRP A 98 -11.86 6.98 14.26
C TRP A 98 -11.03 6.54 15.47
N MET A 99 -10.08 7.39 15.85
CA MET A 99 -9.23 7.18 17.01
C MET A 99 -9.40 8.38 17.93
N SER A 100 -9.33 8.14 19.23
CA SER A 100 -9.27 9.16 20.26
C SER A 100 -8.24 8.77 21.31
N GLU A 101 -7.82 9.71 22.16
CA GLU A 101 -6.97 9.37 23.30
C GLU A 101 -7.65 8.33 24.20
N SER A 102 -8.99 8.39 24.32
CA SER A 102 -9.79 7.47 25.13
C SER A 102 -9.87 6.03 24.61
N SER A 103 -9.61 5.80 23.31
CA SER A 103 -9.58 4.47 22.70
C SER A 103 -8.18 3.96 22.42
N SER A 104 -7.16 4.74 22.75
CA SER A 104 -5.76 4.43 22.48
C SER A 104 -5.26 3.19 23.22
N LEU A 105 -4.17 2.59 22.73
CA LEU A 105 -3.55 1.42 23.36
C LEU A 105 -2.48 1.82 24.39
N ILE A 106 -1.85 2.98 24.20
CA ILE A 106 -0.77 3.49 25.04
C ILE A 106 -1.20 4.83 25.64
N HIS A 107 -1.73 4.80 26.86
CA HIS A 107 -2.11 6.02 27.59
C HIS A 107 -0.99 6.52 28.49
N CYS A 108 -0.11 5.63 28.94
CA CYS A 108 0.96 5.97 29.86
C CYS A 108 2.23 5.17 29.61
N ARG A 109 3.30 5.56 30.32
CA ARG A 109 4.61 4.90 30.22
C ARG A 109 4.57 3.41 30.54
N LYS A 110 3.72 2.99 31.48
CA LYS A 110 3.55 1.59 31.85
C LYS A 110 2.94 0.76 30.72
N ASP A 111 2.05 1.34 29.92
CA ASP A 111 1.47 0.66 28.75
C ASP A 111 2.53 0.49 27.68
N PHE A 112 3.31 1.56 27.40
CA PHE A 112 4.44 1.53 26.48
C PHE A 112 5.46 0.43 26.81
N GLU A 113 5.80 0.27 28.10
CA GLU A 113 6.78 -0.73 28.56
C GLU A 113 6.25 -2.17 28.49
N LYS A 114 4.92 -2.36 28.48
CA LYS A 114 4.28 -3.68 28.36
C LYS A 114 3.86 -4.02 26.93
N HIS A 115 3.79 -3.02 26.07
CA HIS A 115 3.36 -3.16 24.69
C HIS A 115 4.22 -4.18 23.94
N GLN A 116 3.57 -5.03 23.16
CA GLN A 116 4.26 -6.06 22.39
C GLN A 116 4.70 -5.46 21.05
N TRP A 117 5.92 -4.93 21.02
CA TRP A 117 6.50 -4.35 19.81
C TRP A 117 6.83 -5.46 18.81
N PRO A 118 6.40 -5.35 17.54
CA PRO A 118 6.79 -6.30 16.51
C PRO A 118 8.30 -6.23 16.25
N THR A 119 8.89 -7.37 15.95
CA THR A 119 10.26 -7.50 15.47
C THR A 119 10.29 -7.54 13.93
N ALA A 120 11.48 -7.45 13.34
CA ALA A 120 11.60 -7.53 11.89
C ALA A 120 11.21 -8.92 11.36
N GLU A 121 11.41 -9.95 12.18
CA GLU A 121 11.09 -11.34 11.90
C GLU A 121 9.59 -11.63 11.90
N ASP A 122 8.79 -10.79 12.57
CA ASP A 122 7.32 -10.92 12.59
C ASP A 122 6.65 -10.42 11.30
N VAL A 123 7.41 -9.76 10.43
CA VAL A 123 6.88 -9.15 9.20
C VAL A 123 6.69 -10.21 8.12
N ASN A 124 5.46 -10.35 7.64
CA ASN A 124 5.13 -11.28 6.56
C ASN A 124 5.37 -10.62 5.18
N TYR A 125 6.41 -11.08 4.49
CA TYR A 125 6.79 -10.61 3.15
C TYR A 125 6.14 -11.37 1.98
N SER A 126 5.31 -12.39 2.24
CA SER A 126 4.74 -13.25 1.19
C SER A 126 4.03 -12.51 0.07
N GLN A 127 3.36 -11.38 0.36
CA GLN A 127 2.71 -10.55 -0.66
C GLN A 127 3.72 -9.89 -1.60
N MET A 128 4.84 -9.39 -1.04
CA MET A 128 5.91 -8.80 -1.84
C MET A 128 6.63 -9.86 -2.68
N GLU A 129 6.88 -11.04 -2.11
CA GLU A 129 7.48 -12.17 -2.82
C GLU A 129 6.60 -12.64 -3.97
N TYR A 130 5.29 -12.76 -3.72
CA TYR A 130 4.31 -13.07 -4.74
C TYR A 130 4.32 -12.02 -5.85
N ALA A 131 4.18 -10.73 -5.50
CA ALA A 131 4.23 -9.64 -6.47
C ALA A 131 5.51 -9.66 -7.32
N ALA A 132 6.67 -9.83 -6.69
CA ALA A 132 7.96 -9.88 -7.38
C ALA A 132 8.04 -11.03 -8.39
N SER A 133 7.39 -12.17 -8.10
CA SER A 133 7.31 -13.30 -9.03
C SER A 133 6.38 -13.08 -10.24
N ARG A 134 5.54 -12.04 -10.21
CA ARG A 134 4.49 -11.76 -11.20
C ARG A 134 4.76 -10.51 -12.03
N LEU A 135 5.71 -9.66 -11.61
CA LEU A 135 5.98 -8.39 -12.27
C LEU A 135 6.43 -8.56 -13.73
N PRO A 136 5.88 -7.78 -14.67
CA PRO A 136 6.42 -7.63 -16.01
C PRO A 136 7.87 -7.13 -15.98
N GLU A 137 8.64 -7.49 -17.01
CA GLU A 137 10.01 -6.99 -17.18
C GLU A 137 10.03 -5.45 -17.15
N GLY A 138 11.02 -4.89 -16.44
CA GLY A 138 11.20 -3.44 -16.30
C GLY A 138 10.37 -2.77 -15.20
N MET A 139 9.37 -3.46 -14.62
CA MET A 139 8.64 -2.97 -13.44
C MET A 139 9.37 -3.34 -12.14
N MET A 140 9.15 -2.54 -11.09
CA MET A 140 9.64 -2.82 -9.73
C MET A 140 8.55 -2.61 -8.67
N ILE A 141 8.80 -3.07 -7.45
CA ILE A 141 8.00 -2.74 -6.27
C ILE A 141 8.61 -1.53 -5.58
N ILE A 142 7.79 -0.51 -5.30
CA ILE A 142 8.13 0.52 -4.30
C ILE A 142 7.30 0.21 -3.05
N PRO A 143 7.89 -0.30 -1.96
CA PRO A 143 7.16 -0.54 -0.73
C PRO A 143 6.77 0.79 -0.10
N ARG A 144 5.59 0.81 0.52
CA ARG A 144 5.05 1.95 1.25
C ARG A 144 4.75 1.51 2.67
N VAL A 145 5.18 2.29 3.65
CA VAL A 145 4.92 2.02 5.07
C VAL A 145 4.42 3.29 5.73
N ALA A 146 3.58 3.14 6.75
CA ALA A 146 3.17 4.26 7.57
C ALA A 146 4.39 4.87 8.27
N GLY A 147 4.42 6.20 8.38
CA GLY A 147 5.50 6.91 9.06
C GLY A 147 5.43 6.75 10.58
N VAL A 148 6.44 7.29 11.26
CA VAL A 148 6.52 7.23 12.73
C VAL A 148 5.33 7.93 13.37
N PHE A 149 4.92 9.07 12.83
CA PHE A 149 3.81 9.85 13.38
C PHE A 149 2.48 9.08 13.27
N GLU A 150 2.17 8.51 12.11
CA GLU A 150 0.96 7.74 11.88
C GLU A 150 0.88 6.57 12.87
N ASN A 151 1.95 5.76 12.96
CA ASN A 151 1.98 4.63 13.89
C ASN A 151 1.85 5.07 15.35
N VAL A 152 2.48 6.17 15.76
CA VAL A 152 2.30 6.72 17.11
C VAL A 152 0.86 7.15 17.34
N SER A 153 0.25 7.86 16.39
CA SER A 153 -1.15 8.28 16.50
C SER A 153 -2.12 7.11 16.58
N PHE A 154 -1.84 6.01 15.89
CA PHE A 154 -2.64 4.78 15.97
C PHE A 154 -2.59 4.16 17.37
N LEU A 155 -1.46 4.33 18.07
CA LEU A 155 -1.23 3.81 19.41
C LEU A 155 -1.71 4.74 20.53
N THR A 156 -1.62 6.06 20.36
CA THR A 156 -1.89 7.05 21.43
C THR A 156 -3.15 7.88 21.21
N GLY A 157 -3.71 7.87 20.01
CA GLY A 157 -4.73 8.85 19.59
C GLY A 157 -4.13 10.22 19.26
N ILE A 158 -4.95 11.08 18.66
CA ILE A 158 -4.71 12.51 18.42
C ILE A 158 -5.97 13.25 18.89
N GLU A 159 -5.80 14.32 19.66
CA GLU A 159 -6.83 15.34 19.92
C GLU A 159 -6.28 16.75 19.66
#